data_AF-A0A972CI60-F1
#
_entry.id   AF-A0A972CI60-F1
#
_cell.length_a   1.000
_cell.length_b   1.000
_cell.length_c   1.000
_cell.angle_alpha   90.00
_cell.angle_beta   90.00
_cell.angle_gamma   90.00
#
_symmetry.space_group_name_H-M   'P 1'
#
loop_
_entity.id
_entity.type
_entity.pdbx_description
1 polymer ?
#
loop_
_entity_poly.entity_id
_entity_poly.type
_entity_poly.pdbx_seq_one_letter_code
_entity_poly.pdbx_strand_id
1 'polypeptide(L)'
;MSNDDIKQRIAARVADEIKDGDVVGLGPGLPHLVESYIDKDKNLVFKENDRVIINTADQYILVLGALEIDEEANLSTSVDPEDQTALRLVAGAKKVIVATTHTTPEGKPKLLRNCTFPLTVKGKIDLIVTEMAVIEVKDRKLILKEIANGFTVEDILRNTEATIIISDNLKAN
;
A
#
# COMPACT_ATOMS: atom_id res chain seq x y z
N MET A 1 -18.36 -0.15 -10.66
CA MET A 1 -17.91 0.86 -9.68
C MET A 1 -17.27 2.01 -10.42
N SER A 2 -17.47 3.23 -9.96
CA SER A 2 -16.73 4.39 -10.45
C SER A 2 -15.27 4.33 -9.99
N ASN A 3 -14.39 5.10 -10.63
CA ASN A 3 -12.99 5.21 -10.20
C ASN A 3 -12.88 5.78 -8.78
N ASP A 4 -13.82 6.63 -8.38
CA ASP A 4 -13.82 7.20 -7.04
C ASP A 4 -14.27 6.16 -6.00
N ASP A 5 -15.26 5.31 -6.31
CA ASP A 5 -15.66 4.19 -5.42
C ASP A 5 -14.48 3.24 -5.18
N ILE A 6 -13.68 2.97 -6.22
CA ILE A 6 -12.47 2.14 -6.15
C ILE A 6 -11.47 2.75 -5.14
N LYS A 7 -11.17 4.04 -5.28
CA LYS A 7 -10.23 4.74 -4.41
C LYS A 7 -10.72 4.77 -2.96
N GLN A 8 -12.02 5.04 -2.77
CA GLN A 8 -12.64 5.05 -1.45
C GLN A 8 -12.56 3.68 -0.77
N ARG A 9 -12.83 2.59 -1.50
CA ARG A 9 -12.69 1.21 -1.00
C ARG A 9 -11.26 0.92 -0.53
N ILE A 10 -10.27 1.26 -1.36
CA ILE A 10 -8.86 1.04 -1.02
C ILE A 10 -8.48 1.85 0.23
N ALA A 11 -8.84 3.14 0.25
CA ALA A 11 -8.54 4.04 1.36
C ALA A 11 -9.17 3.55 2.68
N ALA A 12 -10.44 3.15 2.64
CA ALA A 12 -11.14 2.57 3.80
C ALA A 12 -10.43 1.33 4.32
N ARG A 13 -10.07 0.39 3.45
CA ARG A 13 -9.38 -0.84 3.88
C ARG A 13 -7.99 -0.53 4.47
N VAL A 14 -7.25 0.43 3.93
CA VAL A 14 -5.96 0.84 4.51
C VAL A 14 -6.16 1.45 5.91
N ALA A 15 -7.23 2.21 6.13
CA ALA A 15 -7.51 2.80 7.44
C ALA A 15 -7.73 1.77 8.56
N ASP A 16 -8.18 0.55 8.23
CA ASP A 16 -8.30 -0.58 9.18
C ASP A 16 -6.93 -1.05 9.70
N GLU A 17 -5.84 -0.74 9.01
CA GLU A 17 -4.48 -1.07 9.45
C GLU A 17 -3.91 -0.06 10.45
N ILE A 18 -4.57 1.08 10.63
CA ILE A 18 -4.12 2.20 11.47
C ILE A 18 -4.83 2.12 12.83
N LYS A 19 -4.05 2.15 13.91
CA LYS A 19 -4.52 2.04 15.29
C LYS A 19 -4.42 3.37 16.01
N ASP A 20 -5.11 3.47 17.14
CA ASP A 20 -4.96 4.60 18.06
C ASP A 20 -3.49 4.73 18.51
N GLY A 21 -2.95 5.95 18.49
CA GLY A 21 -1.56 6.22 18.85
C GLY A 21 -0.52 6.02 17.73
N ASP A 22 -0.91 5.57 16.53
CA ASP A 22 0.00 5.48 15.39
C ASP A 22 0.38 6.87 14.85
N VAL A 23 1.63 7.03 14.42
CA VAL A 23 2.05 8.13 13.55
C VAL A 23 1.85 7.68 12.11
N VAL A 24 1.17 8.50 11.31
CA VAL A 24 0.82 8.16 9.93
C VAL A 24 1.45 9.16 8.98
N GLY A 25 2.27 8.66 8.04
CA GLY A 25 2.72 9.41 6.88
C GLY A 25 1.90 9.00 5.67
N LEU A 26 1.36 9.96 4.93
CA LEU A 26 0.54 9.70 3.74
C LEU A 26 1.19 10.36 2.51
N GLY A 27 1.39 9.56 1.46
CA GLY A 27 1.78 10.07 0.15
C GLY A 27 0.66 10.83 -0.57
N PRO A 28 0.96 11.51 -1.68
CA PRO A 28 -0.04 12.27 -2.45
C PRO A 28 -1.06 11.37 -3.15
N GLY A 29 -2.27 11.88 -3.35
CA GLY A 29 -3.32 11.20 -4.11
C GLY A 29 -4.11 10.19 -3.28
N LEU A 30 -4.18 8.94 -3.74
CA LEU A 30 -4.92 7.87 -3.05
C LEU A 30 -4.50 7.64 -1.59
N PRO A 31 -3.20 7.65 -1.21
CA PRO A 31 -2.82 7.52 0.18
C PRO A 31 -3.36 8.64 1.08
N HIS A 32 -3.40 9.88 0.60
CA HIS A 32 -3.96 11.00 1.37
C HIS A 32 -5.46 10.82 1.66
N LEU A 33 -6.21 10.16 0.77
CA LEU A 33 -7.62 9.85 0.98
C LEU A 33 -7.85 8.96 2.22
N VAL A 34 -6.86 8.17 2.65
CA VAL A 34 -6.94 7.31 3.84
C VAL A 34 -7.33 8.11 5.08
N GLU A 35 -6.83 9.34 5.23
CA GLU A 35 -7.12 10.21 6.38
C GLU A 35 -8.63 10.38 6.63
N SER A 36 -9.43 10.43 5.57
CA SER A 36 -10.89 10.61 5.68
C SER A 36 -11.62 9.40 6.27
N TYR A 37 -10.97 8.23 6.30
CA TYR A 37 -11.52 6.97 6.79
C TYR A 37 -10.97 6.57 8.15
N ILE A 38 -10.00 7.32 8.68
CA ILE A 38 -9.50 7.05 10.01
C ILE A 38 -10.44 7.69 11.03
N ASP A 39 -10.79 6.92 12.05
CA ASP A 39 -11.59 7.40 13.18
C ASP A 39 -10.94 8.65 13.80
N LYS A 40 -11.71 9.73 13.88
CA LYS A 40 -11.26 11.04 14.37
C LYS A 40 -10.96 11.04 15.86
N ASP A 41 -11.49 10.06 16.59
CA ASP A 41 -11.23 9.89 18.02
C ASP A 41 -9.89 9.20 18.29
N LYS A 42 -9.20 8.70 17.25
CA LYS A 42 -7.83 8.20 17.37
C LYS A 42 -6.85 9.37 17.53
N ASN A 43 -5.97 9.27 18.51
CA ASN A 43 -4.83 10.16 18.71
C ASN A 43 -3.78 9.90 17.63
N LEU A 44 -4.00 10.49 16.45
CA LEU A 44 -3.07 10.38 15.34
C LEU A 44 -2.19 11.60 15.20
N VAL A 45 -0.95 11.36 14.81
CA VAL A 45 -0.03 12.41 14.37
C VAL A 45 0.22 12.23 12.89
N PHE A 46 -0.33 13.13 12.08
CA PHE A 46 -0.04 13.20 10.66
C PHE A 46 1.30 13.89 10.43
N LYS A 47 2.14 13.28 9.59
CA LYS A 47 3.43 13.85 9.20
C LYS A 47 3.32 14.58 7.87
N GLU A 48 3.22 15.90 7.90
CA GLU A 48 3.42 16.77 6.73
C GLU A 48 4.81 17.43 6.75
N ASN A 49 5.50 17.43 5.59
CA ASN A 49 6.63 18.32 5.26
C ASN A 49 7.68 18.50 6.37
N ASP A 50 8.43 17.43 6.69
CA ASP A 50 9.61 17.41 7.57
C ASP A 50 9.42 17.86 9.03
N ARG A 51 8.20 18.14 9.49
CA ARG A 51 7.95 18.43 10.91
C ARG A 51 7.60 17.16 11.67
N VAL A 52 8.57 16.69 12.45
CA VAL A 52 8.38 15.58 13.38
C VAL A 52 7.91 16.15 14.71
N ILE A 53 6.61 16.03 15.01
CA ILE A 53 6.13 16.16 16.40
C ILE A 53 6.19 14.78 17.01
N ILE A 54 7.31 14.46 17.67
CA ILE A 54 7.41 13.24 18.47
C ILE A 54 6.72 13.53 19.80
N ASN A 55 5.61 12.87 20.04
CA ASN A 55 5.27 12.46 21.39
C ASN A 55 4.88 10.97 21.33
N THR A 56 5.73 10.13 21.95
CA THR A 56 5.40 8.77 22.42
C THR A 56 4.52 7.86 21.52
N ALA A 57 4.68 7.91 20.20
CA ALA A 57 3.91 7.04 19.31
C ALA A 57 4.43 5.59 19.29
N ASP A 58 3.52 4.63 19.28
CA ASP A 58 3.86 3.20 19.31
C ASP A 58 4.48 2.72 17.98
N GLN A 59 3.93 3.15 16.84
CA GLN A 59 4.43 2.80 15.50
C GLN A 59 4.33 3.96 14.50
N TYR A 60 5.30 4.01 13.56
CA TYR A 60 5.22 4.88 12.39
C TYR A 60 4.83 4.04 11.17
N ILE A 61 3.63 4.32 10.64
CA ILE A 61 3.09 3.73 9.42
C ILE A 61 3.23 4.72 8.29
N LEU A 62 3.74 4.28 7.14
CA LEU A 62 3.84 5.06 5.92
C LEU A 62 2.96 4.44 4.84
N VAL A 63 2.04 5.22 4.27
CA VAL A 63 1.21 4.81 3.16
C VAL A 63 1.67 5.49 1.87
N LEU A 64 1.97 4.70 0.84
CA LEU A 64 2.46 5.18 -0.46
C LEU A 64 1.57 4.72 -1.61
N GLY A 65 1.60 5.47 -2.70
CA GLY A 65 1.09 5.03 -3.99
C GLY A 65 2.10 4.18 -4.74
N ALA A 66 1.70 3.59 -5.86
CA ALA A 66 2.57 2.81 -6.73
C ALA A 66 2.28 3.05 -8.21
N LEU A 67 3.32 3.10 -9.03
CA LEU A 67 3.23 2.86 -10.46
C LEU A 67 3.36 1.36 -10.76
N GLU A 68 4.36 0.72 -10.16
CA GLU A 68 4.63 -0.71 -10.30
C GLU A 68 5.14 -1.29 -8.98
N ILE A 69 4.89 -2.57 -8.77
CA ILE A 69 5.40 -3.36 -7.66
C ILE A 69 5.91 -4.67 -8.26
N ASP A 70 7.10 -5.12 -7.86
CA ASP A 70 7.63 -6.41 -8.34
C ASP A 70 7.48 -7.55 -7.33
N GLU A 71 7.80 -8.77 -7.77
CA GLU A 71 7.62 -9.98 -6.97
C GLU A 71 8.54 -10.05 -5.74
N GLU A 72 9.61 -9.27 -5.72
CA GLU A 72 10.49 -9.12 -4.56
C GLU A 72 10.08 -7.96 -3.64
N ALA A 73 8.89 -7.39 -3.88
CA ALA A 73 8.33 -6.26 -3.16
C ALA A 73 9.18 -4.98 -3.24
N ASN A 74 9.77 -4.72 -4.40
CA ASN A 74 10.27 -3.38 -4.73
C ASN A 74 9.12 -2.53 -5.30
N LEU A 75 9.22 -1.22 -5.14
CA LEU A 75 8.20 -0.24 -5.50
C LEU A 75 8.78 0.78 -6.46
N SER A 76 8.06 1.07 -7.54
CA SER A 76 8.23 2.29 -8.32
C SER A 76 7.09 3.26 -8.06
N THR A 77 7.40 4.55 -7.93
CA THR A 77 6.41 5.62 -7.72
C THR A 77 6.67 6.77 -8.70
N SER A 78 5.81 7.79 -8.69
CA SER A 78 6.06 9.04 -9.45
C SER A 78 7.10 9.96 -8.81
N VAL A 79 7.63 9.60 -7.62
CA VAL A 79 8.69 10.35 -6.94
C VAL A 79 10.03 9.98 -7.57
N ASP A 80 10.89 10.99 -7.73
CA ASP A 80 12.25 10.81 -8.21
C ASP A 80 13.01 9.80 -7.32
N PRO A 81 13.55 8.70 -7.86
CA PRO A 81 14.36 7.73 -7.12
C PRO A 81 15.59 8.34 -6.43
N GLU A 82 16.09 9.49 -6.89
CA GLU A 82 17.21 10.19 -6.28
C GLU A 82 16.81 11.06 -5.06
N ASP A 83 15.50 11.22 -4.81
CA ASP A 83 15.00 11.97 -3.66
C ASP A 83 15.20 11.20 -2.34
N GLN A 84 16.29 11.57 -1.66
CA GLN A 84 16.67 11.02 -0.35
C GLN A 84 15.61 11.28 0.75
N THR A 85 14.74 12.27 0.58
CA THR A 85 13.68 12.59 1.54
C THR A 85 12.66 11.45 1.58
N ALA A 86 12.18 11.02 0.40
CA ALA A 86 11.24 9.91 0.28
C ALA A 86 11.83 8.60 0.82
N LEU A 87 13.10 8.33 0.52
CA LEU A 87 13.80 7.15 1.03
C LEU A 87 13.96 7.18 2.56
N ARG A 88 14.24 8.35 3.16
CA ARG A 88 14.37 8.49 4.62
C ARG A 88 13.06 8.22 5.35
N LEU A 89 11.92 8.63 4.77
CA LEU A 89 10.60 8.33 5.31
C LEU A 89 10.36 6.82 5.37
N VAL A 90 10.65 6.14 4.27
CA VAL A 90 10.52 4.69 4.16
C VAL A 90 11.46 3.99 5.15
N ALA A 91 12.72 4.43 5.28
CA ALA A 91 13.68 3.87 6.22
C ALA A 91 13.24 3.99 7.69
N GLY A 92 12.57 5.09 8.07
CA GLY A 92 12.05 5.29 9.42
C GLY A 92 10.76 4.54 9.73
N ALA A 93 9.98 4.17 8.71
CA ALA A 93 8.70 3.49 8.89
C ALA A 93 8.90 2.07 9.47
N LYS A 94 8.08 1.74 10.47
CA LYS A 94 7.94 0.36 11.00
C LYS A 94 7.07 -0.49 10.08
N LYS A 95 6.13 0.13 9.37
CA LYS A 95 5.25 -0.52 8.40
C LYS A 95 5.04 0.38 7.19
N VAL A 96 5.21 -0.17 6.00
CA VAL A 96 4.98 0.49 4.72
C VAL A 96 3.82 -0.20 4.02
N ILE A 97 2.74 0.54 3.82
CA ILE A 97 1.54 0.08 3.13
C ILE A 97 1.48 0.75 1.76
N VAL A 98 1.27 -0.04 0.72
CA VAL A 98 1.04 0.47 -0.63
C VAL A 98 -0.45 0.47 -0.92
N ALA A 99 -1.02 1.65 -1.13
CA ALA A 99 -2.39 1.86 -1.55
C ALA A 99 -2.41 2.16 -3.03
N THR A 100 -2.94 1.25 -3.86
CA THR A 100 -2.90 1.41 -5.31
C THR A 100 -3.99 0.60 -6.00
N THR A 101 -4.39 0.98 -7.21
CA THR A 101 -5.25 0.12 -8.04
C THR A 101 -4.47 -1.12 -8.48
N HIS A 102 -5.15 -2.24 -8.68
CA HIS A 102 -4.51 -3.50 -9.07
C HIS A 102 -3.99 -3.44 -10.51
N THR A 103 -4.74 -2.78 -11.38
CA THR A 103 -4.38 -2.53 -12.79
C THR A 103 -4.26 -1.04 -13.10
N THR A 104 -3.63 -0.74 -14.24
CA THR A 104 -3.69 0.59 -14.87
C THR A 104 -5.10 0.87 -15.42
N PRO A 105 -5.43 2.11 -15.81
CA PRO A 105 -6.68 2.43 -16.50
C PRO A 105 -6.91 1.62 -17.79
N GLU A 106 -5.84 1.18 -18.44
CA GLU A 106 -5.87 0.33 -19.63
C GLU A 106 -6.02 -1.17 -19.30
N GLY A 107 -6.14 -1.53 -18.01
CA GLY A 107 -6.29 -2.90 -17.55
C GLY A 107 -4.98 -3.69 -17.48
N LYS A 108 -3.82 -3.04 -17.54
CA LYS A 108 -2.53 -3.75 -17.40
C LYS A 108 -2.19 -4.01 -15.93
N PRO A 109 -1.65 -5.19 -15.58
CA PRO A 109 -1.19 -5.47 -14.21
C PRO A 109 -0.17 -4.43 -13.72
N LYS A 110 -0.21 -4.12 -12.42
CA LYS A 110 0.82 -3.32 -11.75
C LYS A 110 1.73 -4.12 -10.83
N LEU A 111 1.33 -5.36 -10.52
CA LEU A 111 2.13 -6.34 -9.81
C LEU A 111 2.85 -7.20 -10.85
N LEU A 112 4.14 -6.93 -11.05
CA LEU A 112 4.97 -7.45 -12.14
C LEU A 112 6.00 -8.46 -11.63
N ARG A 113 6.60 -9.26 -12.52
CA ARG A 113 7.78 -10.04 -12.14
C ARG A 113 8.96 -9.12 -11.80
N ASN A 114 9.15 -8.08 -12.61
CA ASN A 114 10.16 -7.05 -12.39
C ASN A 114 9.55 -5.70 -12.76
N CYS A 115 9.80 -4.67 -11.95
CA CYS A 115 9.45 -3.30 -12.32
C CYS A 115 10.22 -2.90 -13.58
N THR A 116 9.56 -2.18 -14.46
CA THR A 116 10.14 -1.60 -15.67
C THR A 116 10.56 -0.14 -15.46
N PHE A 117 9.90 0.55 -14.52
CA PHE A 117 10.27 1.88 -14.08
C PHE A 117 11.38 1.85 -13.00
N PRO A 118 12.14 2.96 -12.86
CA PRO A 118 13.10 3.11 -11.77
C PRO A 118 12.49 2.85 -10.39
N LEU A 119 13.23 2.12 -9.56
CA LEU A 119 12.79 1.73 -8.21
C LEU A 119 12.96 2.88 -7.22
N THR A 120 11.89 3.24 -6.51
CA THR A 120 11.91 4.22 -5.41
C THR A 120 12.18 3.54 -4.05
N VAL A 121 11.57 2.36 -3.81
CA VAL A 121 11.75 1.58 -2.57
C VAL A 121 12.17 0.16 -2.93
N LYS A 122 13.13 -0.40 -2.20
CA LYS A 122 13.61 -1.77 -2.41
C LYS A 122 13.30 -2.66 -1.20
N GLY A 123 12.50 -3.70 -1.41
CA GLY A 123 12.23 -4.77 -0.43
C GLY A 123 11.73 -4.33 0.94
N LYS A 124 11.07 -3.17 1.03
CA LYS A 124 10.56 -2.61 2.29
C LYS A 124 9.07 -2.26 2.19
N ILE A 125 8.30 -3.10 1.50
CA ILE A 125 6.84 -3.06 1.52
C ILE A 125 6.39 -4.16 2.49
N ASP A 126 5.40 -3.87 3.34
CA ASP A 126 4.82 -4.84 4.27
C ASP A 126 3.43 -5.30 3.82
N LEU A 127 2.67 -4.41 3.19
CA LEU A 127 1.30 -4.68 2.78
C LEU A 127 0.97 -3.93 1.48
N ILE A 128 0.26 -4.59 0.57
CA ILE A 128 -0.29 -3.99 -0.64
C ILE A 128 -1.81 -4.12 -0.58
N VAL A 129 -2.51 -3.01 -0.70
CA VAL A 129 -3.97 -2.95 -0.70
C VAL A 129 -4.45 -2.41 -2.03
N THR A 130 -5.26 -3.21 -2.72
CA THR A 130 -5.94 -2.84 -3.96
C THR A 130 -7.44 -3.00 -3.82
N GLU A 131 -8.18 -2.61 -4.87
CA GLU A 131 -9.61 -2.81 -4.95
C GLU A 131 -10.03 -4.27 -5.09
N MET A 132 -9.08 -5.14 -5.45
CA MET A 132 -9.29 -6.58 -5.66
C MET A 132 -8.82 -7.41 -4.47
N ALA A 133 -7.71 -7.02 -3.83
CA ALA A 133 -7.03 -7.89 -2.89
C ALA A 133 -6.23 -7.12 -1.83
N VAL A 134 -5.96 -7.82 -0.72
CA VAL A 134 -4.92 -7.46 0.24
C VAL A 134 -3.82 -8.51 0.16
N ILE A 135 -2.60 -8.05 -0.07
CA ILE A 135 -1.42 -8.89 -0.26
C ILE A 135 -0.40 -8.51 0.81
N GLU A 136 -0.06 -9.46 1.67
CA GLU A 136 0.97 -9.31 2.69
C GLU A 136 2.34 -9.68 2.11
N VAL A 137 3.35 -8.90 2.45
CA VAL A 137 4.73 -9.20 2.06
C VAL A 137 5.44 -9.85 3.24
N LYS A 138 5.90 -11.08 3.04
CA LYS A 138 6.68 -11.81 4.06
C LYS A 138 7.86 -12.49 3.41
N ASP A 139 9.06 -12.30 3.95
CA ASP A 139 10.31 -12.87 3.41
C ASP A 139 10.50 -12.56 1.91
N ARG A 140 10.15 -11.33 1.50
CA ARG A 140 10.10 -10.85 0.10
C ARG A 140 9.15 -11.65 -0.82
N LYS A 141 8.16 -12.33 -0.27
CA LYS A 141 7.13 -13.05 -1.04
C LYS A 141 5.78 -12.36 -0.89
N LEU A 142 5.03 -12.31 -1.99
CA LEU A 142 3.68 -11.78 -2.03
C LEU A 142 2.69 -12.86 -1.61
N ILE A 143 1.97 -12.63 -0.52
CA ILE A 143 0.99 -13.57 0.05
C ILE A 143 -0.40 -12.97 -0.04
N LEU A 144 -1.27 -13.56 -0.86
CA LEU A 144 -2.67 -13.17 -0.96
C LEU A 144 -3.39 -13.50 0.35
N LYS A 145 -3.81 -12.46 1.07
CA LYS A 145 -4.40 -12.55 2.41
C LYS A 145 -5.91 -12.34 2.39
N GLU A 146 -6.39 -11.42 1.57
CA GLU A 146 -7.81 -11.10 1.46
C GLU A 146 -8.20 -10.91 0.00
N ILE A 147 -9.42 -11.34 -0.33
CA ILE A 147 -10.10 -11.05 -1.59
C ILE A 147 -11.27 -10.14 -1.30
N ALA A 148 -11.37 -9.09 -2.08
CA ALA A 148 -12.44 -8.14 -1.97
C ALA A 148 -13.70 -8.68 -2.69
N ASN A 149 -14.89 -8.45 -2.12
CA ASN A 149 -16.18 -8.81 -2.70
C ASN A 149 -16.27 -8.47 -4.19
N GLY A 150 -16.79 -9.41 -4.96
CA GLY A 150 -16.92 -9.31 -6.41
C GLY A 150 -15.72 -9.85 -7.20
N PHE A 151 -14.66 -10.31 -6.53
CA PHE A 151 -13.49 -10.92 -7.18
C PHE A 151 -13.26 -12.36 -6.69
N THR A 152 -12.57 -13.13 -7.53
CA THR A 152 -12.08 -14.47 -7.21
C THR A 152 -10.56 -14.53 -7.22
N VAL A 153 -9.98 -15.61 -6.69
CA VAL A 153 -8.54 -15.89 -6.81
C VAL A 153 -8.10 -15.85 -8.28
N GLU A 154 -8.91 -16.46 -9.17
CA GLU A 154 -8.65 -16.51 -10.61
C GLU A 154 -8.58 -15.11 -11.22
N ASP A 155 -9.48 -14.20 -10.82
CA ASP A 155 -9.46 -12.81 -11.31
C ASP A 155 -8.17 -12.10 -10.89
N ILE A 156 -7.74 -12.29 -9.64
CA ILE A 156 -6.50 -11.69 -9.12
C ILE A 156 -5.29 -12.23 -9.88
N LEU A 157 -5.19 -13.55 -10.04
CA LEU A 157 -4.06 -14.18 -10.74
C LEU A 157 -4.02 -13.78 -12.23
N ARG A 158 -5.17 -13.61 -12.89
CA ARG A 158 -5.23 -13.11 -14.28
C ARG A 158 -4.77 -11.66 -14.42
N ASN A 159 -4.92 -10.85 -13.37
CA ASN A 159 -4.54 -9.44 -13.36
C ASN A 159 -3.22 -9.17 -12.61
N THR A 160 -2.46 -10.22 -12.31
CA THR A 160 -1.13 -10.14 -11.66
C THR A 160 -0.12 -10.92 -12.50
N GLU A 161 1.03 -10.31 -12.80
CA GLU A 161 2.15 -11.03 -13.44
C GLU A 161 3.14 -11.60 -12.41
N ALA A 162 3.28 -10.94 -11.26
CA ALA A 162 4.08 -11.39 -10.12
C ALA A 162 3.61 -12.76 -9.58
N THR A 163 4.54 -13.52 -9.02
CA THR A 163 4.20 -14.76 -8.30
C THR A 163 3.52 -14.45 -6.97
N ILE A 164 2.28 -14.88 -6.81
CA ILE A 164 1.51 -14.73 -5.57
C ILE A 164 1.27 -16.10 -4.92
N ILE A 165 1.55 -16.17 -3.62
CA ILE A 165 1.26 -17.32 -2.77
C ILE A 165 -0.12 -17.13 -2.13
N ILE A 166 -1.00 -18.12 -2.26
CA ILE A 166 -2.31 -18.07 -1.62
C ILE A 166 -2.16 -18.42 -0.14
N SER A 167 -2.65 -17.57 0.76
CA SER A 167 -2.63 -17.84 2.20
C SER A 167 -3.56 -19.01 2.55
N ASP A 168 -3.12 -19.90 3.45
CA ASP A 168 -3.96 -20.95 4.03
C ASP A 168 -5.16 -20.37 4.81
N ASN A 169 -5.04 -19.11 5.26
CA ASN A 169 -6.07 -18.37 6.00
C ASN A 169 -6.68 -17.25 5.16
N LEU A 170 -6.78 -17.45 3.84
CA LEU A 170 -7.37 -16.48 2.91
C LEU A 170 -8.78 -16.07 3.37
N LYS A 171 -9.01 -14.77 3.47
CA LYS A 171 -10.33 -14.21 3.79
C LYS A 171 -11.02 -13.69 2.53
N ALA A 172 -12.33 -13.85 2.45
CA ALA A 172 -13.16 -13.19 1.45
C ALA A 172 -14.05 -12.18 2.18
N ASN A 173 -13.97 -10.91 1.77
CA ASN A 173 -14.58 -9.78 2.47
C ASN A 173 -15.60 -9.04 1.63
#